data_AF-A0A7W1DYL6-F1
#
_entry.id   AF-A0A7W1DYL6-F1
#
_cell.length_a   1.000
_cell.length_b   1.000
_cell.length_c   1.000
_cell.angle_alpha   90.00
_cell.angle_beta   90.00
_cell.angle_gamma   90.00
#
_symmetry.space_group_name_H-M   'P 1'
#
loop_
_entity.id
_entity.type
_entity.pdbx_description
1 polymer ?
#
loop_
_entity_poly.entity_id
_entity_poly.type
_entity_poly.pdbx_seq_one_letter_code
_entity_poly.pdbx_strand_id
1 'polypeptide(L)'
;MIAVAALAACGHARADPANSGPYGAAYAGICNAISAAKADNAGRARTIFFNVSHQRIHELAAATEPVERGIAARLLEAKQRVEAEFLAAKPNTTLRADLVRLGVAMAKAMTVTAHVHPPTCPN
;
A
#
# COMPACT_ATOMS: atom_id res chain seq x y z
N MET A 1 35.65 -22.27 -21.64
CA MET A 1 34.18 -22.12 -21.73
C MET A 1 33.66 -21.89 -20.33
N ILE A 2 33.25 -20.67 -19.98
CA ILE A 2 32.63 -20.37 -18.68
C ILE A 2 31.18 -20.02 -18.98
N ALA A 3 30.26 -20.91 -18.61
CA ALA A 3 28.83 -20.64 -18.66
C ALA A 3 28.45 -19.80 -17.44
N VAL A 4 28.19 -18.51 -17.65
CA VAL A 4 27.61 -17.65 -16.61
C VAL A 4 26.10 -17.85 -16.65
N ALA A 5 25.57 -18.60 -15.69
CA ALA A 5 24.14 -18.72 -15.46
C ALA A 5 23.62 -17.41 -14.85
N ALA A 6 22.99 -16.57 -15.67
CA ALA A 6 22.20 -15.45 -15.19
C ALA A 6 20.90 -15.99 -14.59
N LEU A 7 20.85 -16.16 -13.26
CA LEU A 7 19.58 -16.32 -12.57
C LEU A 7 18.79 -15.01 -12.71
N ALA A 8 17.72 -15.06 -13.51
CA ALA A 8 16.69 -14.04 -13.52
C ALA A 8 15.99 -14.03 -12.14
N ALA A 9 16.52 -13.25 -11.22
CA ALA A 9 15.79 -12.89 -10.02
C ALA A 9 14.54 -12.12 -10.46
N CYS A 10 13.35 -12.65 -10.16
CA CYS A 10 12.11 -11.89 -10.20
C CYS A 10 12.23 -10.78 -9.14
N GLY A 11 12.88 -9.69 -9.51
CA GLY A 11 13.11 -8.54 -8.68
C GLY A 11 11.77 -7.90 -8.35
N HIS A 12 11.27 -8.19 -7.15
CA HIS A 12 10.30 -7.32 -6.51
C HIS A 12 11.01 -6.00 -6.29
N ALA A 13 10.82 -5.05 -7.21
CA ALA A 13 11.36 -3.71 -7.08
C ALA A 13 10.89 -3.17 -5.72
N ARG A 14 11.83 -3.01 -4.79
CA ARG A 14 11.58 -2.28 -3.56
C ARG A 14 11.19 -0.88 -3.99
N ALA A 15 10.02 -0.41 -3.57
CA ALA A 15 9.59 0.96 -3.83
C ALA A 15 10.68 1.91 -3.31
N ASP A 16 11.39 2.56 -4.23
CA ASP A 16 12.31 3.64 -3.89
C ASP A 16 11.48 4.85 -3.47
N PRO A 17 11.49 5.24 -2.18
CA PRO A 17 10.65 6.34 -1.70
C PRO A 17 11.00 7.67 -2.37
N ALA A 18 12.25 7.86 -2.81
CA ALA A 18 12.74 9.12 -3.37
C ALA A 18 12.15 9.43 -4.76
N ASN A 19 11.82 8.39 -5.53
CA ASN A 19 11.29 8.51 -6.90
C ASN A 19 9.77 8.32 -7.02
N SER A 20 9.08 8.17 -5.88
CA SER A 20 7.65 7.80 -5.83
C SER A 20 6.69 9.00 -5.61
N GLY A 21 7.20 10.23 -5.69
CA GLY A 21 6.41 11.44 -5.47
C GLY A 21 5.96 11.64 -4.00
N PRO A 22 5.05 12.60 -3.74
CA PRO A 22 4.69 13.01 -2.38
C PRO A 22 4.02 11.91 -1.52
N TYR A 23 3.53 10.84 -2.16
CA TYR A 23 2.84 9.72 -1.50
C TYR A 23 3.69 8.45 -1.41
N GLY A 24 4.95 8.49 -1.86
CA GLY A 24 5.84 7.34 -1.94
C GLY A 24 6.10 6.63 -0.62
N ALA A 25 6.44 7.38 0.43
CA ALA A 25 6.69 6.83 1.76
C ALA A 25 5.44 6.13 2.35
N ALA A 26 4.26 6.70 2.10
CA ALA A 26 3.01 6.13 2.56
C ALA A 26 2.66 4.84 1.80
N TYR A 27 2.91 4.79 0.49
CA TYR A 27 2.73 3.57 -0.32
C TYR A 27 3.71 2.46 0.11
N ALA A 28 4.98 2.80 0.32
CA ALA A 28 5.96 1.87 0.88
C ALA A 28 5.55 1.37 2.28
N GLY A 29 4.96 2.24 3.11
CA GLY A 29 4.34 1.87 4.38
C GLY A 29 3.25 0.81 4.22
N ILE A 30 2.36 0.93 3.23
CA ILE A 30 1.34 -0.10 2.94
C ILE A 30 1.99 -1.43 2.51
N CYS A 31 2.98 -1.40 1.61
CA CYS A 31 3.70 -2.62 1.23
C CYS A 31 4.40 -3.30 2.43
N ASN A 32 4.95 -2.51 3.35
CA ASN A 32 5.57 -3.01 4.58
C ASN A 32 4.53 -3.58 5.56
N ALA A 33 3.35 -2.96 5.66
CA ALA A 33 2.24 -3.46 6.46
C ALA A 33 1.71 -4.80 5.91
N ILE A 34 1.61 -4.97 4.58
CA ILE A 34 1.27 -6.25 3.94
C ILE A 34 2.28 -7.33 4.34
N SER A 35 3.58 -7.00 4.29
CA SER A 35 4.65 -7.94 4.66
C SER A 35 4.59 -8.32 6.14
N ALA A 36 4.27 -7.37 7.03
CA ALA A 36 4.06 -7.63 8.45
C ALA A 36 2.84 -8.53 8.70
N ALA A 37 1.73 -8.28 8.02
CA ALA A 37 0.53 -9.12 8.10
C ALA A 37 0.78 -10.54 7.57
N LYS A 38 1.58 -10.68 6.50
CA LYS A 38 2.00 -11.99 5.98
C LYS A 38 2.85 -12.79 6.98
N ALA A 39 3.64 -12.10 7.80
CA ALA A 39 4.42 -12.70 8.88
C ALA A 39 3.62 -12.85 10.19
N ASP A 40 2.28 -12.81 10.13
CA ASP A 40 1.36 -12.88 11.28
C ASP A 40 1.63 -11.83 12.37
N ASN A 41 2.20 -10.68 11.99
CA ASN A 41 2.52 -9.59 12.90
C ASN A 41 1.55 -8.40 12.71
N ALA A 42 0.29 -8.64 13.09
CA ALA A 42 -0.76 -7.63 13.00
C ALA A 42 -0.44 -6.34 13.78
N GLY A 43 0.25 -6.44 14.93
CA GLY A 43 0.66 -5.28 15.72
C GLY A 43 1.67 -4.37 14.99
N ARG A 44 2.64 -4.96 14.29
CA ARG A 44 3.57 -4.21 13.44
C ARG A 44 2.85 -3.61 12.24
N ALA A 45 1.97 -4.38 11.58
CA ALA A 45 1.16 -3.88 10.46
C ALA A 45 0.33 -2.66 10.87
N ARG A 46 -0.33 -2.73 12.05
CA ARG A 46 -1.11 -1.64 12.65
C ARG A 46 -0.26 -0.39 12.86
N THR A 47 0.90 -0.56 13.47
CA THR A 47 1.83 0.55 13.77
C THR A 47 2.28 1.25 12.49
N ILE A 48 2.64 0.48 11.46
CA ILE A 48 3.06 1.06 10.17
C ILE A 48 1.88 1.78 9.52
N PHE A 49 0.71 1.14 9.45
CA PHE A 49 -0.48 1.73 8.83
C PHE A 49 -0.84 3.08 9.45
N PHE A 50 -1.03 3.14 10.77
CA PHE A 50 -1.45 4.38 11.44
C PHE A 50 -0.37 5.46 11.46
N ASN A 51 0.91 5.10 11.64
CA ASN A 51 1.96 6.11 11.83
C ASN A 51 2.61 6.58 10.53
N VAL A 52 2.60 5.77 9.47
CA VAL A 52 3.31 6.07 8.22
C VAL A 52 2.35 6.41 7.08
N SER A 53 1.27 5.65 6.93
CA SER A 53 0.45 5.70 5.72
C SER A 53 -0.87 6.44 5.91
N HIS A 54 -1.49 6.33 7.08
CA HIS A 54 -2.89 6.71 7.33
C HIS A 54 -3.22 8.15 6.92
N GLN A 55 -2.50 9.12 7.47
CA GLN A 55 -2.74 10.54 7.18
C GLN A 55 -2.51 10.87 5.69
N ARG A 56 -1.46 10.33 5.08
CA ARG A 56 -1.16 10.56 3.66
C ARG A 56 -2.18 9.92 2.72
N ILE A 57 -2.88 8.87 3.14
CA ILE A 57 -4.00 8.30 2.38
C ILE A 57 -5.19 9.28 2.37
N HIS A 58 -5.47 9.95 3.49
CA HIS A 58 -6.50 11.00 3.53
C HIS A 58 -6.16 12.17 2.59
N GLU A 59 -4.91 12.61 2.61
CA GLU A 59 -4.43 13.69 1.72
C GLU A 59 -4.48 13.28 0.25
N LEU A 60 -4.04 12.07 -0.09
CA LEU A 60 -4.16 11.53 -1.44
C LEU A 60 -5.62 11.48 -1.88
N ALA A 61 -6.53 10.98 -1.04
CA ALA A 61 -7.95 10.95 -1.35
C ALA A 61 -8.52 12.35 -1.60
N ALA A 62 -8.15 13.34 -0.78
CA ALA A 62 -8.56 14.74 -0.97
C ALA A 62 -8.02 15.35 -2.27
N ALA A 63 -6.78 15.02 -2.65
CA ALA A 63 -6.22 15.46 -3.92
C ALA A 63 -6.80 14.72 -5.14
N THR A 64 -7.22 13.46 -4.97
CA THR A 64 -7.85 12.66 -6.03
C THR A 64 -9.31 13.03 -6.25
N GLU A 65 -10.04 13.44 -5.22
CA GLU A 65 -11.48 13.76 -5.28
C GLU A 65 -11.88 14.73 -6.41
N PRO A 66 -11.18 15.88 -6.61
CA PRO A 66 -11.51 16.80 -7.71
C PRO A 66 -11.12 16.29 -9.10
N VAL A 67 -10.26 15.27 -9.20
CA VAL A 67 -9.80 14.70 -10.47
C VAL A 67 -10.66 13.50 -10.88
N GLU A 68 -10.84 12.57 -9.95
CA GLU A 68 -11.51 11.28 -10.15
C GLU A 68 -12.21 10.82 -8.86
N ARG A 69 -13.37 11.42 -8.57
CA ARG A 69 -14.16 11.18 -7.35
C ARG A 69 -14.39 9.70 -7.03
N GLY A 70 -14.64 8.87 -8.06
CA GLY A 70 -14.83 7.44 -7.88
C GLY A 70 -13.57 6.70 -7.41
N ILE A 71 -12.37 7.16 -7.78
CA ILE A 71 -11.11 6.60 -7.29
C ILE A 71 -10.87 7.03 -5.84
N ALA A 72 -11.13 8.29 -5.49
CA ALA A 72 -11.03 8.77 -4.12
C ALA A 72 -11.95 7.99 -3.16
N ALA A 73 -13.21 7.75 -3.56
CA ALA A 73 -14.15 6.96 -2.77
C ALA A 73 -13.63 5.53 -2.52
N ARG A 74 -13.19 4.84 -3.58
CA ARG A 74 -12.62 3.48 -3.47
C ARG A 74 -11.38 3.42 -2.57
N LEU A 75 -10.54 4.45 -2.59
CA LEU A 75 -9.38 4.56 -1.71
C LEU A 75 -9.81 4.66 -0.23
N LEU A 76 -10.78 5.52 0.08
CA LEU A 76 -11.27 5.70 1.45
C LEU A 76 -12.01 4.46 1.97
N GLU A 77 -12.81 3.79 1.14
CA GLU A 77 -13.45 2.52 1.49
C GLU A 77 -12.43 1.41 1.78
N ALA A 78 -11.36 1.32 0.97
CA ALA A 78 -10.31 0.35 1.21
C ALA A 78 -9.55 0.63 2.51
N LYS A 79 -9.29 1.91 2.82
CA LYS A 79 -8.72 2.32 4.10
C LYS A 79 -9.61 1.92 5.27
N GLN A 80 -10.92 2.17 5.15
CA GLN A 80 -11.87 1.88 6.21
C GLN A 80 -11.96 0.39 6.54
N ARG A 81 -11.88 -0.49 5.53
CA ARG A 81 -11.80 -1.95 5.75
C ARG A 81 -10.57 -2.34 6.59
N VAL A 82 -9.40 -1.80 6.26
CA VAL A 82 -8.17 -2.02 7.04
C VAL A 82 -8.30 -1.48 8.48
N GLU A 83 -8.91 -0.31 8.65
CA GLU A 83 -9.17 0.25 9.99
C GLU A 83 -10.10 -0.65 10.81
N ALA A 84 -11.15 -1.18 10.18
CA ALA A 84 -12.08 -2.09 10.83
C ALA A 84 -11.37 -3.37 11.34
N GLU A 85 -10.46 -3.94 10.54
CA GLU A 85 -9.64 -5.07 10.96
C GLU A 85 -8.75 -4.72 12.18
N PHE A 86 -8.20 -3.51 12.26
CA PHE A 86 -7.38 -3.11 13.42
C PHE A 86 -8.17 -2.72 14.67
N LEU A 87 -9.47 -2.45 14.55
CA LEU A 87 -10.35 -2.06 15.64
C LEU A 87 -11.25 -3.21 16.12
N ALA A 88 -11.36 -4.29 15.35
CA ALA A 88 -12.14 -5.45 15.72
C ALA A 88 -11.56 -6.13 16.97
N ALA A 89 -12.45 -6.57 17.88
CA ALA A 89 -12.08 -7.41 19.02
C ALA A 89 -11.83 -8.88 18.63
N LYS A 90 -12.02 -9.23 17.35
CA LYS A 90 -11.92 -10.58 16.79
C LYS A 90 -10.61 -10.74 16.01
N PRO A 91 -10.16 -11.98 15.74
CA PRO A 91 -8.98 -12.23 14.93
C PRO A 91 -9.08 -11.61 13.53
N ASN A 92 -7.97 -11.04 13.06
CA ASN A 92 -7.85 -10.30 11.80
C ASN A 92 -7.70 -11.25 10.61
N THR A 93 -8.76 -11.99 10.28
CA THR A 93 -8.70 -13.04 9.25
C THR A 93 -8.59 -12.51 7.84
N THR A 94 -8.91 -11.22 7.60
CA THR A 94 -8.86 -10.63 6.26
C THR A 94 -7.88 -9.47 6.11
N LEU A 95 -7.20 -9.06 7.19
CA LEU A 95 -6.26 -7.94 7.21
C LEU A 95 -5.26 -7.92 6.06
N ARG A 96 -4.57 -9.04 5.76
CA ARG A 96 -3.61 -9.07 4.64
C ARG A 96 -4.31 -8.78 3.31
N ALA A 97 -5.47 -9.39 3.07
CA ALA A 97 -6.22 -9.19 1.83
C ALA A 97 -6.70 -7.74 1.71
N ASP A 98 -7.16 -7.12 2.80
CA ASP A 98 -7.60 -5.73 2.79
C ASP A 98 -6.44 -4.74 2.64
N LEU A 99 -5.28 -5.01 3.24
CA LEU A 99 -4.07 -4.23 3.01
C LEU A 99 -3.61 -4.30 1.54
N VAL A 100 -3.69 -5.46 0.89
CA VAL A 100 -3.40 -5.60 -0.55
C VAL A 100 -4.39 -4.78 -1.38
N ARG A 101 -5.69 -4.85 -1.09
CA ARG A 101 -6.71 -4.04 -1.77
C ARG A 101 -6.47 -2.54 -1.59
N LEU A 102 -6.06 -2.11 -0.40
CA LEU A 102 -5.66 -0.74 -0.12
C LEU A 102 -4.44 -0.32 -0.94
N GLY A 103 -3.41 -1.18 -1.02
CA GLY A 103 -2.23 -0.94 -1.88
C GLY A 103 -2.62 -0.69 -3.34
N VAL A 104 -3.49 -1.53 -3.90
CA VAL A 104 -3.99 -1.36 -5.28
C VAL A 104 -4.78 -0.05 -5.45
N ALA A 105 -5.65 0.28 -4.49
CA ALA A 105 -6.42 1.53 -4.54
C ALA A 105 -5.51 2.77 -4.47
N MET A 106 -4.48 2.72 -3.61
CA MET A 106 -3.51 3.79 -3.45
C MET A 106 -2.66 3.98 -4.72
N ALA A 107 -2.19 2.89 -5.33
CA ALA A 107 -1.46 2.96 -6.60
C ALA A 107 -2.31 3.63 -7.70
N LYS A 108 -3.59 3.26 -7.80
CA LYS A 108 -4.50 3.86 -8.78
C LYS A 108 -4.74 5.34 -8.54
N ALA A 109 -4.88 5.77 -7.27
CA ALA A 109 -4.99 7.17 -6.91
C ALA A 109 -3.70 7.96 -7.23
N MET A 110 -2.53 7.40 -6.92
CA MET A 110 -1.23 8.01 -7.27
C MET A 110 -1.07 8.19 -8.79
N THR A 111 -1.55 7.23 -9.60
CA THR A 111 -1.50 7.32 -11.06
C THR A 111 -2.35 8.47 -11.61
N VAL A 112 -3.58 8.65 -11.13
CA VAL A 112 -4.47 9.69 -11.67
C VAL A 112 -4.19 11.08 -11.11
N THR A 113 -3.64 11.18 -9.90
CA THR A 113 -3.44 12.47 -9.22
C THR A 113 -2.00 12.97 -9.29
N ALA A 114 -1.02 12.08 -9.16
CA ALA A 114 0.40 12.44 -9.13
C ALA A 114 1.14 12.02 -10.41
N HIS A 115 0.46 11.37 -11.36
CA HIS A 115 1.06 10.77 -12.56
C HIS A 115 2.22 9.80 -12.24
N VAL A 116 2.19 9.20 -11.05
CA VAL A 116 3.17 8.22 -10.58
C VAL A 116 2.59 6.81 -10.69
N HIS A 117 3.40 5.89 -11.22
CA HIS A 117 3.08 4.46 -11.28
C HIS A 117 3.98 3.72 -10.29
N PRO A 118 3.54 3.52 -9.03
CA PRO A 118 4.37 2.84 -8.05
C PRO A 118 4.51 1.34 -8.40
N PRO A 119 5.62 0.69 -8.01
CA PRO A 119 5.78 -0.75 -8.22
C PRO A 119 4.76 -1.55 -7.42
N THR A 120 4.46 -2.76 -7.85
CA THR A 120 3.53 -3.65 -7.12
C THR A 120 4.08 -4.01 -5.73
N CYS A 121 3.23 -3.90 -4.70
CA CYS A 121 3.56 -4.43 -3.38
C CYS A 121 3.76 -5.96 -3.42
N PRO A 122 4.52 -6.52 -2.45
CA PRO A 122 4.62 -7.97 -2.31
C PRO A 122 3.26 -8.57 -1.93
N ASN A 123 2.96 -9.75 -2.48
CA ASN A 123 1.76 -10.53 -2.15
C ASN A 123 1.97 -11.37 -0.89
#